data_AF-A0A2N2X790-F1
#
_entry.id   AF-A0A2N2X790-F1
#
_cell.length_a   1.000
_cell.length_b   1.000
_cell.length_c   1.000
_cell.angle_alpha   90.00
_cell.angle_beta   90.00
_cell.angle_gamma   90.00
#
_symmetry.space_group_name_H-M   'P 1'
#
loop_
_entity.id
_entity.type
_entity.pdbx_description
1 polymer ?
#
loop_
_entity_poly.entity_id
_entity_poly.type
_entity_poly.pdbx_seq_one_letter_code
_entity_poly.pdbx_strand_id
1 'polypeptide(L)'
;MNSKITFFLLVLFFVCFISCQNEISQTTQPTQNEVLTANSTVTTLIKNTVANDGSRDNIIDKASCISIQLPVKVVVNGVEITVNSEADYEIIEANFNEFEEDEDELEIVFPIVILLSDFTEVTINNSDELESFVDDCGGENEMDDDIECIDFVYPVSFSIFDSANQLAETVTVINDEQFYKFMDDLEDYQIVQINFPLKVVLFDGTEQTINDMVMLETAIENAKNKCDEDDDND
;
A
#
# COMPACT_ATOMS: atom_id res chain seq x y z
N MET A 1 -37.99 65.26 -24.33
CA MET A 1 -38.16 64.16 -23.35
C MET A 1 -37.26 62.96 -23.66
N ASN A 2 -36.98 62.68 -24.94
CA ASN A 2 -36.24 61.47 -25.36
C ASN A 2 -34.75 61.47 -24.98
N SER A 3 -34.03 62.59 -25.09
CA SER A 3 -32.58 62.66 -24.77
C SER A 3 -32.27 62.39 -23.28
N LYS A 4 -33.18 62.72 -22.36
CA LYS A 4 -33.01 62.43 -20.92
C LYS A 4 -33.22 60.95 -20.60
N ILE A 5 -34.10 60.28 -21.35
CA ILE A 5 -34.36 58.84 -21.22
C ILE A 5 -33.19 58.04 -21.80
N THR A 6 -32.60 58.49 -22.92
CA THR A 6 -31.41 57.86 -23.51
C THR A 6 -30.18 58.00 -22.58
N PHE A 7 -30.00 59.14 -21.94
CA PHE A 7 -28.92 59.34 -20.96
C PHE A 7 -29.11 58.46 -19.72
N PHE A 8 -30.35 58.30 -19.24
CA PHE A 8 -30.66 57.42 -18.11
C PHE A 8 -30.43 55.95 -18.43
N LEU A 9 -30.78 55.49 -19.63
CA LEU A 9 -30.51 54.12 -20.10
C LEU A 9 -29.01 53.83 -20.26
N LEU A 10 -28.22 54.82 -20.67
CA LEU A 10 -26.77 54.67 -20.86
C LEU A 10 -26.01 54.64 -19.53
N VAL A 11 -26.49 55.37 -18.52
CA VAL A 11 -25.97 55.28 -17.14
C VAL A 11 -26.35 53.94 -16.50
N LEU A 12 -27.57 53.44 -16.72
CA LEU A 12 -28.01 52.15 -16.18
C LEU A 12 -27.24 50.96 -16.79
N PHE A 13 -26.85 51.04 -18.07
CA PHE A 13 -26.01 50.04 -18.72
C PHE A 13 -24.57 50.00 -18.18
N PHE A 14 -24.04 51.13 -17.71
CA PHE A 14 -22.69 51.22 -17.15
C PHE A 14 -22.59 50.65 -15.72
N VAL A 15 -23.69 50.64 -14.97
CA VAL A 15 -23.74 50.11 -13.59
C VAL A 15 -23.70 48.57 -13.56
N CYS A 16 -24.04 47.89 -14.66
CA CYS A 16 -24.00 46.42 -14.74
C CYS A 16 -22.59 45.82 -14.84
N PHE A 17 -21.54 46.63 -15.06
CA PHE A 17 -20.16 46.16 -15.17
C PHE A 17 -19.34 46.30 -13.86
N ILE A 18 -19.96 46.74 -12.76
CA ILE A 18 -19.31 46.86 -11.44
C ILE A 18 -19.67 45.66 -10.53
N SER A 19 -20.05 44.53 -11.11
CA SER A 19 -20.06 43.27 -10.38
C SER A 19 -18.63 42.72 -10.34
N CYS A 20 -17.78 43.28 -9.48
CA CYS A 20 -16.68 42.50 -8.95
C CYS A 20 -17.32 41.44 -8.06
N GLN A 21 -17.46 40.22 -8.58
CA GLN A 21 -17.65 39.07 -7.72
C GLN A 21 -16.42 39.06 -6.81
N ASN A 22 -16.61 39.35 -5.52
CA ASN A 22 -15.61 39.03 -4.53
C ASN A 22 -15.62 37.50 -4.46
N GLU A 23 -14.82 36.88 -5.31
CA GLU A 23 -14.39 35.50 -5.14
C GLU A 23 -13.77 35.44 -3.74
N ILE A 24 -14.55 34.97 -2.76
CA ILE A 24 -13.99 34.54 -1.50
C ILE A 24 -13.31 33.22 -1.86
N SER A 25 -12.07 33.29 -2.35
CA SER A 25 -11.16 32.16 -2.29
C SER A 25 -10.79 31.97 -0.83
N GLN A 26 -11.74 31.44 -0.05
CA GLN A 26 -11.37 30.67 1.12
C GLN A 26 -10.73 29.40 0.57
N THR A 27 -9.47 29.51 0.18
CA THR A 27 -8.58 28.35 0.24
C THR A 27 -8.47 28.06 1.72
N THR A 28 -9.36 27.21 2.25
CA THR A 28 -9.05 26.43 3.43
C THR A 28 -7.80 25.66 3.05
N GLN A 29 -6.63 26.21 3.39
CA GLN A 29 -5.43 25.40 3.40
C GLN A 29 -5.77 24.22 4.29
N PRO A 30 -5.61 22.99 3.79
CA PRO A 30 -5.81 21.82 4.62
C PRO A 30 -4.93 21.97 5.84
N THR A 31 -5.49 21.64 7.00
CA THR A 31 -4.71 21.69 8.24
C THR A 31 -3.55 20.70 8.11
N GLN A 32 -2.45 20.95 8.83
CA GLN A 32 -1.25 20.12 8.72
C GLN A 32 -1.50 18.63 9.02
N ASN A 33 -2.61 18.31 9.71
CA ASN A 33 -3.03 16.95 10.05
C ASN A 33 -3.89 16.28 8.96
N GLU A 34 -4.18 16.98 7.84
CA GLU A 34 -5.01 16.47 6.72
C GLU A 34 -4.19 16.27 5.44
N VAL A 35 -2.86 16.47 5.51
CA VAL A 35 -1.95 16.36 4.37
C VAL A 35 -0.94 15.26 4.65
N LEU A 36 -0.81 14.32 3.71
CA LEU A 36 0.28 13.35 3.70
C LEU A 36 1.56 14.05 3.25
N THR A 37 2.61 13.90 4.04
CA THR A 37 3.96 14.36 3.69
C THR A 37 4.90 13.18 3.76
N ALA A 38 5.88 13.09 2.86
CA ALA A 38 6.72 11.89 2.68
C ALA A 38 7.37 11.39 3.99
N ASN A 39 7.74 12.30 4.90
CA ASN A 39 8.45 11.99 6.15
C ASN A 39 7.57 12.07 7.40
N SER A 40 6.25 11.93 7.26
CA SER A 40 5.33 11.94 8.41
C SER A 40 5.18 10.55 9.04
N THR A 41 4.91 10.51 10.35
CA THR A 41 4.63 9.25 11.06
C THR A 41 3.52 8.45 10.38
N VAL A 42 2.43 9.09 9.97
CA VAL A 42 1.32 8.40 9.32
C VAL A 42 1.69 7.84 7.95
N THR A 43 2.57 8.51 7.20
CA THR A 43 3.08 7.98 5.93
C THR A 43 3.92 6.73 6.15
N THR A 44 4.80 6.72 7.15
CA THR A 44 5.56 5.52 7.52
C THR A 44 4.63 4.40 7.94
N LEU A 45 3.65 4.66 8.81
CA LEU A 45 2.68 3.66 9.23
C LEU A 45 1.90 3.08 8.05
N ILE A 46 1.43 3.94 7.13
CA ILE A 46 0.75 3.48 5.91
C ILE A 46 1.69 2.61 5.08
N LYS A 47 2.93 3.06 4.82
CA LYS A 47 3.91 2.32 4.02
C LYS A 47 4.19 0.94 4.61
N ASN A 48 4.37 0.85 5.92
CA ASN A 48 4.63 -0.40 6.61
C ASN A 48 3.41 -1.34 6.55
N THR A 49 2.18 -0.79 6.66
CA THR A 49 0.94 -1.57 6.49
C THR A 49 0.70 -2.09 5.08
N VAL A 50 1.25 -1.44 4.04
CA VAL A 50 1.05 -1.85 2.64
C VAL A 50 2.35 -2.38 2.01
N ALA A 51 3.38 -2.64 2.83
CA ALA A 51 4.61 -3.25 2.36
C ALA A 51 4.32 -4.67 1.88
N ASN A 52 5.17 -5.20 1.01
CA ASN A 52 5.19 -6.64 0.84
C ASN A 52 5.81 -7.24 2.10
N ASP A 53 4.99 -7.94 2.88
CA ASP A 53 5.39 -8.78 4.00
C ASP A 53 6.38 -9.84 3.48
N GLY A 54 5.88 -10.97 2.96
CA GLY A 54 6.75 -12.01 2.38
C GLY A 54 6.62 -13.35 3.08
N SER A 55 6.08 -13.37 4.31
CA SER A 55 5.82 -14.56 5.11
C SER A 55 5.01 -15.65 4.38
N ARG A 56 4.12 -15.27 3.46
CA ARG A 56 3.15 -16.18 2.82
C ARG A 56 3.75 -17.38 2.10
N ASP A 57 4.99 -17.28 1.63
CA ASP A 57 5.67 -18.36 0.91
C ASP A 57 6.93 -18.88 1.60
N ASN A 58 7.04 -18.65 2.91
CA ASN A 58 8.07 -19.19 3.78
C ASN A 58 8.23 -20.71 3.69
N ILE A 59 7.14 -21.45 3.41
CA ILE A 59 7.19 -22.90 3.13
C ILE A 59 8.12 -23.25 1.95
N ILE A 60 8.40 -22.29 1.06
CA ILE A 60 9.27 -22.43 -0.12
C ILE A 60 10.67 -21.87 0.13
N ASP A 61 10.80 -20.62 0.60
CA ASP A 61 12.08 -19.91 0.66
C ASP A 61 12.62 -19.63 2.07
N LYS A 62 11.79 -19.82 3.09
CA LYS A 62 12.09 -19.60 4.51
C LYS A 62 12.50 -18.17 4.83
N ALA A 63 11.89 -17.19 4.17
CA ALA A 63 12.28 -15.79 4.29
C ALA A 63 11.09 -14.83 4.33
N SER A 64 10.71 -14.39 5.52
CA SER A 64 9.55 -13.52 5.71
C SER A 64 9.62 -12.15 5.05
N CYS A 65 10.79 -11.65 4.67
CA CYS A 65 10.95 -10.27 4.18
C CYS A 65 10.97 -10.14 2.65
N ILE A 66 10.78 -11.25 1.92
CA ILE A 66 10.71 -11.32 0.46
C ILE A 66 9.59 -12.29 0.08
N SER A 67 9.07 -12.20 -1.15
CA SER A 67 8.15 -13.21 -1.68
C SER A 67 8.56 -13.70 -3.06
N ILE A 68 8.30 -14.97 -3.38
CA ILE A 68 8.49 -15.53 -4.72
C ILE A 68 7.31 -15.16 -5.62
N GLN A 69 7.63 -14.54 -6.74
CA GLN A 69 6.64 -14.28 -7.78
C GLN A 69 6.21 -15.58 -8.48
N LEU A 70 4.96 -15.97 -8.25
CA LEU A 70 4.34 -17.13 -8.88
C LEU A 70 4.07 -16.89 -10.39
N PRO A 71 4.11 -17.94 -11.23
CA PRO A 71 4.33 -19.34 -10.87
C PRO A 71 5.80 -19.71 -10.66
N VAL A 72 6.06 -20.61 -9.71
CA VAL A 72 7.38 -21.22 -9.46
C VAL A 72 7.31 -22.74 -9.59
N LYS A 73 8.47 -23.35 -9.85
CA LYS A 73 8.63 -24.81 -9.82
C LYS A 73 9.52 -25.20 -8.66
N VAL A 74 9.07 -26.18 -7.90
CA VAL A 74 9.80 -26.75 -6.77
C VAL A 74 9.86 -28.27 -6.89
N VAL A 75 10.87 -28.89 -6.31
CA VAL A 75 11.00 -30.34 -6.17
C VAL A 75 10.89 -30.65 -4.69
N VAL A 76 9.78 -31.24 -4.28
CA VAL A 76 9.47 -31.56 -2.88
C VAL A 76 9.58 -33.07 -2.71
N ASN A 77 10.48 -33.54 -1.85
CA ASN A 77 10.76 -34.96 -1.62
C ASN A 77 10.95 -35.77 -2.94
N GLY A 78 11.57 -35.12 -3.95
CA GLY A 78 11.82 -35.69 -5.28
C GLY A 78 10.68 -35.58 -6.30
N VAL A 79 9.56 -34.95 -5.94
CA VAL A 79 8.38 -34.72 -6.81
C VAL A 79 8.38 -33.28 -7.32
N GLU A 80 8.40 -33.09 -8.65
CA GLU A 80 8.27 -31.75 -9.25
C GLU A 80 6.82 -31.24 -9.13
N ILE A 81 6.65 -30.10 -8.46
CA ILE A 81 5.39 -29.37 -8.28
C ILE A 81 5.51 -28.00 -8.98
N THR A 82 4.46 -27.59 -9.67
CA THR A 82 4.34 -26.22 -10.19
C THR A 82 3.31 -25.47 -9.35
N VAL A 83 3.77 -24.46 -8.64
CA VAL A 83 2.98 -23.61 -7.75
C VAL A 83 2.51 -22.41 -8.57
N ASN A 84 1.21 -22.30 -8.81
CA ASN A 84 0.62 -21.23 -9.64
C ASN A 84 -0.09 -20.16 -8.81
N SER A 85 -0.44 -20.48 -7.57
CA SER A 85 -1.10 -19.60 -6.61
C SER A 85 -0.81 -20.04 -5.19
N GLU A 86 -1.05 -19.17 -4.21
CA GLU A 86 -0.93 -19.49 -2.77
C GLU A 86 -1.71 -20.76 -2.36
N ALA A 87 -2.85 -21.04 -3.00
CA ALA A 87 -3.61 -22.27 -2.74
C ALA A 87 -2.85 -23.57 -3.09
N ASP A 88 -1.79 -23.49 -3.89
CA ASP A 88 -0.94 -24.65 -4.20
C ASP A 88 0.09 -24.92 -3.08
N TYR A 89 0.25 -24.04 -2.07
CA TYR A 89 1.11 -24.29 -0.90
C TYR A 89 0.60 -25.48 -0.06
N GLU A 90 -0.73 -25.67 0.02
CA GLU A 90 -1.34 -26.85 0.65
C GLU A 90 -0.85 -28.18 0.02
N ILE A 91 -0.40 -28.17 -1.24
CA ILE A 91 0.14 -29.35 -1.92
C ILE A 91 1.55 -29.67 -1.40
N ILE A 92 2.35 -28.64 -1.10
CA ILE A 92 3.68 -28.77 -0.51
C ILE A 92 3.55 -29.29 0.92
N GLU A 93 2.70 -28.64 1.73
CA GLU A 93 2.42 -29.04 3.11
C GLU A 93 1.91 -30.48 3.18
N ALA A 94 1.00 -30.88 2.28
CA ALA A 94 0.51 -32.25 2.21
C ALA A 94 1.59 -33.27 1.79
N ASN A 95 2.61 -32.85 1.03
CA ASN A 95 3.71 -33.72 0.66
C ASN A 95 4.71 -33.90 1.81
N PHE A 96 4.99 -32.84 2.59
CA PHE A 96 5.76 -32.93 3.82
C PHE A 96 5.09 -33.82 4.85
N ASN A 97 3.77 -33.68 5.02
CA ASN A 97 3.00 -34.49 5.97
C ASN A 97 2.69 -35.92 5.48
N GLU A 98 3.20 -36.38 4.33
CA GLU A 98 2.90 -37.73 3.80
C GLU A 98 3.52 -38.82 4.70
N PHE A 99 4.68 -38.57 5.28
CA PHE A 99 5.36 -39.47 6.20
C PHE A 99 5.81 -38.69 7.46
N GLU A 100 5.64 -39.27 8.65
CA GLU A 100 5.97 -38.57 9.92
C GLU A 100 7.45 -38.73 10.34
N GLU A 101 8.23 -39.55 9.62
CA GLU A 101 9.59 -39.96 10.01
C GLU A 101 10.65 -39.71 8.93
N ASP A 102 10.32 -39.07 7.81
CA ASP A 102 11.28 -38.62 6.81
C ASP A 102 11.85 -37.24 7.12
N GLU A 103 12.83 -36.84 6.32
CA GLU A 103 13.44 -35.53 6.34
C GLU A 103 12.95 -34.81 5.10
N ASP A 104 12.17 -33.76 5.30
CA ASP A 104 11.57 -32.98 4.22
C ASP A 104 12.60 -32.12 3.51
N GLU A 105 12.64 -32.25 2.19
CA GLU A 105 13.55 -31.50 1.32
C GLU A 105 12.75 -30.80 0.22
N LEU A 106 13.02 -29.51 0.05
CA LEU A 106 12.49 -28.69 -1.03
C LEU A 106 13.65 -28.05 -1.79
N GLU A 107 13.66 -28.26 -3.11
CA GLU A 107 14.58 -27.60 -4.03
C GLU A 107 13.81 -26.68 -4.98
N ILE A 108 14.22 -25.42 -5.09
CA ILE A 108 13.64 -24.48 -6.05
C ILE A 108 14.29 -24.64 -7.44
N VAL A 109 13.48 -24.67 -8.48
CA VAL A 109 13.94 -24.71 -9.87
C VAL A 109 14.17 -23.29 -10.38
N PHE A 110 15.42 -22.87 -10.41
CA PHE A 110 15.85 -21.55 -10.89
C PHE A 110 15.84 -21.42 -12.43
N PRO A 111 15.76 -20.19 -12.98
CA PRO A 111 15.64 -18.91 -12.26
C PRO A 111 14.23 -18.63 -11.74
N ILE A 112 14.14 -17.85 -10.67
CA ILE A 112 12.90 -17.30 -10.10
C ILE A 112 12.96 -15.77 -10.06
N VAL A 113 11.83 -15.13 -9.76
CA VAL A 113 11.78 -13.70 -9.44
C VAL A 113 11.25 -13.58 -8.01
N ILE A 114 11.94 -12.79 -7.19
CA ILE A 114 11.46 -12.42 -5.86
C ILE A 114 10.98 -10.96 -5.88
N LEU A 115 10.05 -10.63 -4.98
CA LEU A 115 9.63 -9.28 -4.65
C LEU A 115 10.22 -8.92 -3.29
N LEU A 116 10.81 -7.73 -3.19
CA LEU A 116 11.25 -7.15 -1.91
C LEU A 116 10.07 -6.43 -1.23
N SER A 117 10.28 -5.95 0.01
CA SER A 117 9.27 -5.19 0.77
C SER A 117 8.71 -3.96 0.06
N ASP A 118 9.46 -3.38 -0.87
CA ASP A 118 9.05 -2.26 -1.71
C ASP A 118 8.44 -2.66 -3.08
N PHE A 119 8.15 -3.95 -3.27
CA PHE A 119 7.71 -4.56 -4.53
C PHE A 119 8.73 -4.45 -5.68
N THR A 120 10.01 -4.23 -5.38
CA THR A 120 11.07 -4.35 -6.38
C THR A 120 11.25 -5.81 -6.78
N GLU A 121 11.17 -6.08 -8.08
CA GLU A 121 11.45 -7.41 -8.65
C GLU A 121 12.96 -7.64 -8.79
N VAL A 122 13.44 -8.78 -8.28
CA VAL A 122 14.82 -9.24 -8.44
C VAL A 122 14.81 -10.64 -9.05
N THR A 123 15.56 -10.83 -10.15
CA THR A 123 15.75 -12.17 -10.73
C THR A 123 16.87 -12.91 -10.00
N ILE A 124 16.55 -14.09 -9.48
CA ILE A 124 17.46 -14.97 -8.76
C ILE A 124 17.80 -16.18 -9.65
N ASN A 125 19.09 -16.42 -9.88
CA ASN A 125 19.55 -17.41 -10.85
C ASN A 125 19.93 -18.76 -10.24
N ASN A 126 20.12 -18.82 -8.92
CA ASN A 126 20.55 -20.02 -8.19
C ASN A 126 20.33 -19.85 -6.68
N SER A 127 20.49 -20.95 -5.94
CA SER A 127 20.31 -21.01 -4.48
C SER A 127 21.25 -20.08 -3.72
N ASP A 128 22.51 -19.93 -4.15
CA ASP A 128 23.48 -19.06 -3.45
C ASP A 128 23.07 -17.57 -3.54
N GLU A 129 22.44 -17.17 -4.65
CA GLU A 129 21.87 -15.83 -4.80
C GLU A 129 20.65 -15.64 -3.89
N LEU A 130 19.75 -16.64 -3.80
CA LEU A 130 18.59 -16.58 -2.92
C LEU A 130 19.00 -16.48 -1.45
N GLU A 131 19.94 -17.33 -1.02
CA GLU A 131 20.43 -17.39 0.36
C GLU A 131 20.91 -16.02 0.86
N SER A 132 21.50 -15.20 -0.01
CA SER A 132 21.94 -13.86 0.38
C SER A 132 20.81 -12.89 0.73
N PHE A 133 19.60 -13.11 0.22
CA PHE A 133 18.40 -12.36 0.62
C PHE A 133 17.77 -12.98 1.87
N VAL A 134 17.72 -14.31 1.95
CA VAL A 134 17.18 -15.05 3.11
C VAL A 134 17.97 -14.71 4.38
N ASP A 135 19.31 -14.71 4.30
CA ASP A 135 20.21 -14.35 5.41
C ASP A 135 20.05 -12.90 5.90
N ASP A 136 19.53 -12.02 5.05
CA ASP A 136 19.26 -10.61 5.37
C ASP A 136 17.87 -10.42 6.01
N CYS A 137 16.99 -11.42 5.94
CA CYS A 137 15.69 -11.42 6.64
C CYS A 137 15.85 -11.71 8.14
N GLY A 138 14.81 -11.38 8.91
CA GLY A 138 14.68 -11.78 10.31
C GLY A 138 14.53 -13.29 10.46
N GLY A 139 14.58 -13.78 11.70
CA GLY A 139 14.17 -15.15 12.01
C GLY A 139 12.65 -15.32 12.03
N GLU A 140 12.18 -16.57 12.14
CA GLU A 140 10.75 -16.87 12.33
C GLU A 140 10.16 -16.11 13.52
N ASN A 141 9.03 -15.44 13.29
CA ASN A 141 8.25 -14.66 14.26
C ASN A 141 9.09 -13.57 14.98
N GLU A 142 10.03 -12.97 14.28
CA GLU A 142 10.79 -11.84 14.79
C GLU A 142 10.10 -10.53 14.41
N MET A 143 9.89 -9.65 15.38
CA MET A 143 9.33 -8.32 15.10
C MET A 143 10.15 -7.57 14.05
N ASP A 144 9.50 -7.17 12.97
CA ASP A 144 10.03 -6.36 11.89
C ASP A 144 9.26 -5.03 11.75
N ASP A 145 9.38 -4.41 10.58
CA ASP A 145 8.88 -3.05 10.35
C ASP A 145 7.50 -3.03 9.71
N ASP A 146 7.08 -4.08 9.00
CA ASP A 146 5.75 -4.21 8.41
C ASP A 146 4.66 -4.36 9.48
N ILE A 147 3.42 -4.22 9.00
CA ILE A 147 2.25 -4.19 9.86
C ILE A 147 1.16 -5.03 9.19
N GLU A 148 1.01 -6.27 9.65
CA GLU A 148 0.12 -7.30 9.10
C GLU A 148 -1.23 -7.31 9.85
N CYS A 149 -1.24 -6.80 11.09
CA CYS A 149 -2.43 -6.89 11.95
C CYS A 149 -3.63 -6.02 11.52
N ILE A 150 -3.51 -5.27 10.41
CA ILE A 150 -4.53 -4.38 9.86
C ILE A 150 -4.32 -4.16 8.37
N ASP A 151 -5.33 -4.43 7.54
CA ASP A 151 -5.27 -4.19 6.10
C ASP A 151 -6.17 -3.04 5.64
N PHE A 152 -5.81 -2.41 4.52
CA PHE A 152 -6.69 -1.49 3.81
C PHE A 152 -7.72 -2.22 2.96
N VAL A 153 -8.97 -1.78 3.02
CA VAL A 153 -10.00 -2.26 2.10
C VAL A 153 -10.02 -1.36 0.87
N TYR A 154 -9.60 -1.93 -0.26
CA TYR A 154 -9.53 -1.24 -1.54
C TYR A 154 -10.91 -1.06 -2.21
N PRO A 155 -11.06 -0.03 -3.08
CA PRO A 155 -10.05 0.95 -3.47
C PRO A 155 -9.88 2.11 -2.46
N VAL A 156 -8.68 2.70 -2.43
CA VAL A 156 -8.37 3.92 -1.67
C VAL A 156 -8.11 5.07 -2.64
N SER A 157 -8.73 6.24 -2.40
CA SER A 157 -8.60 7.41 -3.28
C SER A 157 -7.91 8.59 -2.59
N PHE A 158 -7.16 9.36 -3.36
CA PHE A 158 -6.42 10.53 -2.90
C PHE A 158 -6.72 11.74 -3.77
N SER A 159 -6.76 12.92 -3.17
CA SER A 159 -6.75 14.20 -3.87
C SER A 159 -5.33 14.77 -3.85
N ILE A 160 -4.79 15.08 -5.01
CA ILE A 160 -3.44 15.62 -5.18
C ILE A 160 -3.55 17.03 -5.75
N PHE A 161 -2.82 17.96 -5.15
CA PHE A 161 -2.61 19.28 -5.71
C PHE A 161 -1.12 19.52 -5.96
N ASP A 162 -0.76 19.56 -7.24
CA ASP A 162 0.58 19.94 -7.69
C ASP A 162 0.68 21.47 -7.71
N SER A 163 1.44 22.00 -6.76
CA SER A 163 1.64 23.45 -6.63
C SER A 163 2.53 24.05 -7.72
N ALA A 164 3.38 23.26 -8.40
CA ALA A 164 4.25 23.70 -9.47
C ALA A 164 3.46 23.92 -10.77
N ASN A 165 2.52 23.02 -11.08
CA ASN A 165 1.70 23.08 -12.30
C ASN A 165 0.29 23.64 -12.06
N GLN A 166 -0.11 23.88 -10.80
CA GLN A 166 -1.45 24.30 -10.40
C GLN A 166 -2.55 23.32 -10.87
N LEU A 167 -2.23 22.03 -10.83
CA LEU A 167 -3.12 20.95 -11.25
C LEU A 167 -3.68 20.23 -10.03
N ALA A 168 -4.97 19.92 -10.07
CA ALA A 168 -5.64 19.11 -9.08
C ALA A 168 -6.13 17.82 -9.75
N GLU A 169 -5.84 16.69 -9.14
CA GLU A 169 -6.25 15.38 -9.65
C GLU A 169 -6.68 14.43 -8.52
N THR A 170 -7.32 13.34 -8.92
CA THR A 170 -7.70 12.25 -8.01
C THR A 170 -7.05 10.97 -8.49
N VAL A 171 -6.25 10.38 -7.62
CA VAL A 171 -5.60 9.08 -7.83
C VAL A 171 -6.35 8.04 -7.02
N THR A 172 -6.42 6.81 -7.52
CA THR A 172 -7.03 5.68 -6.82
C THR A 172 -6.11 4.48 -6.97
N VAL A 173 -5.81 3.85 -5.84
CA VAL A 173 -5.02 2.62 -5.73
C VAL A 173 -5.97 1.47 -5.42
N ILE A 174 -5.65 0.27 -5.94
CA ILE A 174 -6.54 -0.89 -5.84
C ILE A 174 -5.91 -2.11 -5.14
N ASN A 175 -4.66 -2.01 -4.74
CA ASN A 175 -3.90 -3.03 -4.00
C ASN A 175 -2.72 -2.38 -3.25
N ASP A 176 -2.02 -3.18 -2.44
CA ASP A 176 -0.90 -2.75 -1.61
C ASP A 176 0.26 -2.23 -2.44
N GLU A 177 0.66 -2.95 -3.50
CA GLU A 177 1.72 -2.52 -4.42
C GLU A 177 1.50 -1.09 -4.96
N GLN A 178 0.29 -0.78 -5.45
CA GLN A 178 -0.01 0.56 -5.96
C GLN A 178 -0.03 1.59 -4.84
N PHE A 179 -0.48 1.22 -3.65
CA PHE A 179 -0.50 2.11 -2.51
C PHE A 179 0.93 2.40 -2.02
N TYR A 180 1.77 1.38 -1.85
CA TYR A 180 3.16 1.51 -1.48
C TYR A 180 3.91 2.42 -2.45
N LYS A 181 3.84 2.14 -3.75
CA LYS A 181 4.49 2.94 -4.80
C LYS A 181 3.98 4.38 -4.79
N PHE A 182 2.67 4.58 -4.61
CA PHE A 182 2.10 5.93 -4.51
C PHE A 182 2.61 6.71 -3.29
N MET A 183 2.84 6.04 -2.15
CA MET A 183 3.43 6.67 -0.96
C MET A 183 4.93 6.93 -1.11
N ASP A 184 5.66 6.06 -1.81
CA ASP A 184 7.09 6.21 -2.06
C ASP A 184 7.40 7.35 -3.05
N ASP A 185 6.52 7.55 -4.04
CA ASP A 185 6.62 8.60 -5.06
C ASP A 185 6.14 9.98 -4.58
N LEU A 186 5.85 10.19 -3.29
CA LEU A 186 5.38 11.47 -2.76
C LEU A 186 6.46 12.57 -2.89
N GLU A 187 6.18 13.60 -3.69
CA GLU A 187 7.10 14.71 -3.91
C GLU A 187 6.78 15.93 -3.01
N ASP A 188 7.82 16.64 -2.53
CA ASP A 188 7.69 17.77 -1.58
C ASP A 188 6.79 18.94 -2.06
N TYR A 189 6.57 19.08 -3.38
CA TYR A 189 5.73 20.14 -3.95
C TYR A 189 4.26 19.73 -4.15
N GLN A 190 3.93 18.46 -3.89
CA GLN A 190 2.57 17.94 -3.95
C GLN A 190 1.90 18.07 -2.58
N ILE A 191 0.63 18.47 -2.59
CA ILE A 191 -0.24 18.39 -1.41
C ILE A 191 -1.14 17.19 -1.64
N VAL A 192 -0.93 16.11 -0.89
CA VAL A 192 -1.69 14.87 -1.02
C VAL A 192 -2.62 14.70 0.16
N GLN A 193 -3.88 14.35 -0.11
CA GLN A 193 -4.90 14.11 0.90
C GLN A 193 -5.62 12.80 0.63
N ILE A 194 -5.88 12.04 1.68
CA ILE A 194 -6.73 10.86 1.60
C ILE A 194 -8.19 11.30 1.49
N ASN A 195 -8.94 10.70 0.56
CA ASN A 195 -10.38 10.93 0.44
C ASN A 195 -11.12 10.00 1.43
N PHE A 196 -11.37 10.52 2.63
CA PHE A 196 -12.18 9.83 3.63
C PHE A 196 -13.68 9.84 3.29
N PRO A 197 -14.47 8.85 3.78
CA PRO A 197 -14.03 7.74 4.62
C PRO A 197 -13.35 6.62 3.81
N LEU A 198 -12.40 5.93 4.45
CA LEU A 198 -11.88 4.64 3.99
C LEU A 198 -12.25 3.53 4.98
N LYS A 199 -11.98 2.28 4.59
CA LYS A 199 -12.18 1.11 5.44
C LYS A 199 -10.87 0.38 5.65
N VAL A 200 -10.73 -0.18 6.83
CA VAL A 200 -9.66 -1.11 7.20
C VAL A 200 -10.29 -2.38 7.78
N VAL A 201 -9.58 -3.48 7.72
CA VAL A 201 -9.94 -4.74 8.38
C VAL A 201 -8.83 -5.12 9.35
N LEU A 202 -9.17 -5.47 10.59
CA LEU A 202 -8.19 -5.93 11.57
C LEU A 202 -7.92 -7.43 11.39
N PHE A 203 -6.82 -7.94 11.96
CA PHE A 203 -6.46 -9.37 11.94
C PHE A 203 -7.60 -10.32 12.36
N ASP A 204 -8.52 -9.88 13.23
CA ASP A 204 -9.68 -10.68 13.67
C ASP A 204 -10.86 -10.66 12.68
N GLY A 205 -10.69 -10.03 11.51
CA GLY A 205 -11.70 -9.84 10.48
C GLY A 205 -12.68 -8.68 10.74
N THR A 206 -12.49 -7.89 11.80
CA THR A 206 -13.34 -6.74 12.10
C THR A 206 -13.10 -5.59 11.13
N GLU A 207 -14.12 -5.19 10.37
CA GLU A 207 -14.06 -3.96 9.56
C GLU A 207 -14.27 -2.70 10.41
N GLN A 208 -13.40 -1.70 10.22
CA GLN A 208 -13.51 -0.38 10.80
C GLN A 208 -13.60 0.70 9.70
N THR A 209 -14.51 1.66 9.87
CA THR A 209 -14.57 2.85 9.00
C THR A 209 -13.73 3.99 9.59
N ILE A 210 -12.81 4.52 8.80
CA ILE A 210 -11.89 5.60 9.16
C ILE A 210 -12.37 6.88 8.49
N ASN A 211 -12.61 7.94 9.27
CA ASN A 211 -13.20 9.19 8.78
C ASN A 211 -12.21 10.34 8.66
N ASP A 212 -11.03 10.21 9.26
CA ASP A 212 -9.98 11.23 9.21
C ASP A 212 -8.61 10.59 9.49
N MET A 213 -7.56 11.39 9.30
CA MET A 213 -6.17 10.96 9.45
C MET A 213 -5.82 10.55 10.89
N VAL A 214 -6.43 11.20 11.89
CA VAL A 214 -6.15 10.91 13.30
C VAL A 214 -6.72 9.53 13.68
N MET A 215 -7.92 9.21 13.19
CA MET A 215 -8.48 7.87 13.33
C MET A 215 -7.63 6.82 12.61
N LEU A 216 -7.06 7.15 11.45
CA LEU A 216 -6.18 6.23 10.71
C LEU A 216 -4.92 5.89 11.51
N GLU A 217 -4.17 6.91 11.92
CA GLU A 217 -2.95 6.76 12.73
C GLU A 217 -3.25 5.97 14.01
N THR A 218 -4.34 6.32 14.70
CA THR A 218 -4.76 5.62 15.93
C THR A 218 -5.16 4.17 15.67
N ALA A 219 -5.80 3.87 14.54
CA ALA A 219 -6.20 2.50 14.21
C ALA A 219 -4.97 1.63 13.98
N ILE A 220 -4.02 2.09 13.16
CA ILE A 220 -2.78 1.36 12.86
C ILE A 220 -1.94 1.18 14.13
N GLU A 221 -1.69 2.25 14.90
CA GLU A 221 -0.90 2.18 16.13
C GLU A 221 -1.48 1.24 17.20
N ASN A 222 -2.80 1.10 17.25
CA ASN A 222 -3.44 0.17 18.18
C ASN A 222 -3.43 -1.28 17.68
N ALA A 223 -3.35 -1.49 16.38
CA ALA A 223 -3.44 -2.81 15.75
C ALA A 223 -2.07 -3.46 15.56
N LYS A 224 -1.02 -2.70 15.21
CA LYS A 224 0.30 -3.16 14.74
C LYS A 224 1.11 -4.12 15.63
N ASN A 225 0.60 -4.54 16.77
CA ASN A 225 1.27 -5.42 17.74
C ASN A 225 0.18 -6.30 18.43
N LYS A 226 -0.86 -6.68 17.68
CA LYS A 226 -2.05 -7.40 18.21
C LYS A 226 -2.21 -8.82 17.69
N CYS A 227 -1.54 -9.14 16.59
CA CYS A 227 -1.35 -10.46 16.03
C CYS A 227 0.11 -10.90 16.27
N ASP A 228 0.37 -12.18 16.04
CA ASP A 228 1.67 -12.71 15.66
C ASP A 228 2.04 -12.24 14.24
N GLU A 229 3.34 -12.27 13.93
CA GLU A 229 3.85 -11.80 12.63
C GLU A 229 3.59 -12.83 11.50
N ASP A 230 3.01 -14.01 11.81
CA ASP A 230 2.68 -15.09 10.86
C ASP A 230 3.87 -15.57 9.98
N ASP A 231 5.09 -15.37 10.47
CA ASP A 231 6.40 -15.71 9.88
C ASP A 231 6.80 -17.19 9.98
N ASP A 232 5.84 -18.09 10.07
CA ASP A 232 6.12 -19.52 10.20
C ASP A 232 6.60 -20.12 8.86
N ASN A 233 7.47 -21.13 8.93
CA ASN A 233 8.03 -21.82 7.76
C ASN A 233 7.24 -23.07 7.33
N ASP A 234 5.96 -23.18 7.73
CA ASP A 234 5.13 -24.37 7.57
C ASP A 234 3.92 -24.21 6.63
#